data_AF-A0A2A4LWK3-F1
#
_entry.id   AF-A0A2A4LWK3-F1
#
_cell.length_a   1.000
_cell.length_b   1.000
_cell.length_c   1.000
_cell.angle_alpha   90.00
_cell.angle_beta   90.00
_cell.angle_gamma   90.00
#
_symmetry.space_group_name_H-M   'P 1'
#
loop_
_entity.id
_entity.type
_entity.pdbx_description
1 polymer ?
#
loop_
_entity_poly.entity_id
_entity_poly.type
_entity_poly.pdbx_seq_one_letter_code
_entity_poly.pdbx_strand_id
1 'polypeptide(L)' 'MRTFLDYEPPEGVDADFHVLEKAYRGMKAENFATFLEFFLAAGRDLKACNPQGQTLLDIVSVHERAQDYIQALTKQLAD' A
#
# COMPACT_ATOMS: atom_id res chain seq x y z
N MET A 1 -7.30 -5.03 -10.22
CA MET A 1 -6.75 -5.38 -8.88
C MET A 1 -5.35 -5.95 -9.02
N ARG A 2 -5.15 -7.16 -9.58
CA ARG A 2 -3.79 -7.72 -9.75
C ARG A 2 -2.90 -6.94 -10.72
N THR A 3 -3.51 -6.28 -11.71
CA THR A 3 -2.82 -5.37 -12.64
C THR A 3 -2.12 -4.19 -11.96
N PHE A 4 -2.43 -3.89 -10.70
CA PHE A 4 -1.68 -2.87 -9.95
C PHE A 4 -0.27 -3.34 -9.58
N LEU A 5 -0.02 -4.66 -9.53
CA LEU A 5 1.31 -5.20 -9.24
C LEU A 5 2.31 -4.88 -10.35
N ASP A 6 1.83 -4.64 -11.57
CA ASP A 6 2.67 -4.46 -12.76
C ASP A 6 3.09 -2.98 -12.99
N TYR A 7 2.77 -2.07 -12.05
CA TYR A 7 3.18 -0.67 -12.17
C TYR A 7 4.68 -0.51 -11.94
N GLU A 8 5.35 0.07 -12.93
CA GLU A 8 6.77 0.43 -12.81
C GLU A 8 6.92 1.69 -11.94
N PRO A 9 7.82 1.68 -10.94
CA PRO A 9 8.09 2.86 -10.15
C PRO A 9 8.84 3.92 -10.97
N PRO A 10 8.66 5.21 -10.66
CA PRO A 10 9.59 6.24 -11.06
C PRO A 10 11.01 5.94 -10.55
N GLU A 11 12.03 6.51 -11.21
CA GLU A 11 13.42 6.37 -10.77
C GLU A 11 13.60 6.82 -9.31
N GLY A 12 14.27 5.98 -8.51
CA GLY A 12 14.56 6.26 -7.10
C GLY A 12 13.37 6.03 -6.15
N VAL A 13 12.24 5.50 -6.63
CA VAL A 13 11.11 5.12 -5.79
C VAL A 13 11.07 3.60 -5.63
N ASP A 14 10.81 3.14 -4.40
CA ASP A 14 10.62 1.72 -4.14
C ASP A 14 9.39 1.18 -4.90
N ALA A 15 9.56 0.05 -5.58
CA ALA A 15 8.52 -0.56 -6.42
C ALA A 15 7.28 -0.96 -5.62
N ASP A 16 7.48 -1.48 -4.41
CA ASP A 16 6.43 -1.94 -3.53
C ASP A 16 5.67 -0.74 -2.94
N PHE A 17 6.39 0.29 -2.52
CA PHE A 17 5.76 1.55 -2.11
C PHE A 17 4.93 2.17 -3.24
N HIS A 18 5.48 2.23 -4.46
CA HIS A 18 4.78 2.82 -5.60
C HIS A 18 3.45 2.12 -5.87
N VAL A 19 3.48 0.79 -5.88
CA VAL A 19 2.30 -0.05 -6.11
C VAL A 19 1.27 0.12 -4.99
N LEU A 20 1.71 0.15 -3.73
CA LEU A 20 0.84 0.40 -2.57
C LEU A 20 0.15 1.77 -2.66
N GLU A 21 0.91 2.81 -3.01
CA GLU A 21 0.37 4.16 -3.16
C GLU A 21 -0.63 4.24 -4.31
N LYS A 22 -0.32 3.63 -5.47
CA LYS A 22 -1.25 3.53 -6.60
C LYS A 22 -2.53 2.82 -6.22
N ALA A 23 -2.42 1.72 -5.46
CA ALA A 23 -3.57 0.98 -5.00
C ALA A 23 -4.44 1.84 -4.07
N TYR A 24 -3.83 2.47 -3.06
CA TYR A 24 -4.52 3.36 -2.12
C TYR A 24 -5.28 4.49 -2.83
N ARG A 25 -4.64 5.14 -3.81
CA ARG A 25 -5.27 6.25 -4.57
C ARG A 25 -6.31 5.77 -5.59
N GLY A 26 -6.26 4.51 -6.01
CA GLY A 26 -7.00 3.99 -7.16
C GLY A 26 -8.20 3.09 -6.82
N MET A 27 -8.39 2.69 -5.57
CA MET A 27 -9.49 1.80 -5.18
C MET A 27 -10.11 2.16 -3.84
N LYS A 28 -11.35 1.70 -3.62
CA LYS A 28 -12.05 1.79 -2.32
C LYS A 28 -11.38 0.90 -1.26
N ALA A 29 -11.57 1.22 0.01
CA ALA A 29 -10.94 0.50 1.13
C ALA A 29 -11.22 -1.01 1.15
N GLU A 30 -12.46 -1.42 0.86
CA GLU A 30 -12.84 -2.84 0.77
C GLU A 30 -11.99 -3.59 -0.27
N ASN A 31 -11.77 -2.96 -1.44
CA ASN A 31 -10.95 -3.52 -2.50
C ASN A 31 -9.45 -3.48 -2.14
N PHE A 32 -9.04 -2.46 -1.39
CA PHE A 32 -7.67 -2.30 -0.93
C PHE A 32 -7.28 -3.42 0.06
N ALA A 33 -8.16 -3.80 0.98
CA ALA A 33 -7.92 -4.91 1.90
C ALA A 33 -7.64 -6.23 1.14
N THR A 34 -8.46 -6.57 0.14
CA THR A 34 -8.24 -7.74 -0.73
C THR A 34 -6.97 -7.60 -1.56
N PHE A 35 -6.61 -6.39 -1.99
CA PHE A 35 -5.36 -6.15 -2.70
C PHE A 35 -4.13 -6.45 -1.82
N LEU A 36 -4.15 -6.09 -0.54
CA LEU A 36 -3.04 -6.39 0.39
C LEU A 36 -2.76 -7.89 0.51
N GLU A 37 -3.79 -8.72 0.49
CA GLU A 37 -3.64 -10.19 0.50
C GLU A 37 -2.87 -10.67 -0.74
N PHE A 38 -3.23 -10.16 -1.93
CA PHE A 38 -2.49 -10.50 -3.17
C PHE A 38 -1.07 -9.94 -3.17
N PHE A 39 -0.88 -8.75 -2.62
CA PHE A 39 0.41 -8.09 -2.52
C PHE A 39 1.39 -8.91 -1.67
N LEU A 40 0.96 -9.32 -0.47
CA LEU A 40 1.76 -10.17 0.43
C LEU A 40 1.96 -11.58 -0.13
N ALA A 41 0.93 -12.18 -0.74
CA ALA A 41 1.06 -13.48 -1.40
C ALA A 41 2.06 -13.47 -2.57
N ALA A 42 2.31 -12.31 -3.17
CA ALA A 42 3.34 -12.11 -4.18
C ALA A 42 4.75 -11.87 -3.59
N GLY A 43 4.92 -11.96 -2.27
CA GLY A 43 6.20 -11.79 -1.57
C GLY A 43 6.67 -10.34 -1.46
N ARG A 44 5.76 -9.37 -1.56
CA ARG A 44 6.07 -7.94 -1.53
C ARG A 44 6.10 -7.37 -0.12
N ASP A 45 6.85 -6.29 0.05
CA ASP A 45 7.08 -5.65 1.35
C ASP A 45 6.07 -4.53 1.64
N LEU A 46 5.23 -4.75 2.66
CA LEU A 46 4.26 -3.75 3.12
C LEU A 46 4.91 -2.58 3.87
N LYS A 47 6.17 -2.75 4.30
CA LYS A 47 6.98 -1.74 4.99
C LYS A 47 7.86 -0.94 4.02
N ALA A 48 7.71 -1.15 2.71
CA ALA A 48 8.37 -0.34 1.71
C ALA A 48 8.09 1.15 1.91
N CYS A 49 9.12 1.97 1.75
CA CYS A 49 9.08 3.41 2.02
C CYS A 49 9.16 4.25 0.74
N ASN A 50 8.59 5.45 0.81
CA ASN A 50 8.88 6.50 -0.15
C ASN A 50 10.33 7.01 -0.01
N PRO A 51 10.82 7.88 -0.92
CA PRO A 51 12.16 8.45 -0.82
C PRO A 51 12.43 9.29 0.44
N GLN A 52 11.39 9.65 1.20
CA GLN A 52 11.48 10.34 2.49
C GLN A 52 11.53 9.37 3.68
N GLY A 53 11.53 8.05 3.44
CA GLY A 53 11.56 7.03 4.49
C GLY A 53 10.21 6.75 5.15
N GLN A 54 9.10 7.22 4.58
CA GLN A 54 7.75 7.02 5.12
C GLN A 54 7.08 5.81 4.47
N THR A 55 6.46 4.98 5.29
CA THR A 55 5.60 3.88 4.82
C THR A 55 4.27 4.43 4.31
N LEU A 56 3.49 3.59 3.61
CA LEU A 56 2.12 3.98 3.27
C LEU A 56 1.28 4.24 4.54
N LEU A 57 1.48 3.47 5.61
CA LEU A 57 0.77 3.66 6.88
C LEU A 57 1.02 5.05 7.47
N ASP A 58 2.27 5.51 7.48
CA ASP A 58 2.63 6.84 7.96
C ASP A 58 1.88 7.94 7.19
N ILE A 59 1.80 7.78 5.87
CA ILE A 59 1.14 8.75 4.97
C ILE A 59 -0.37 8.74 5.16
N VAL A 60 -1.01 7.57 5.18
CA VAL A 60 -2.48 7.52 5.26
C VAL A 60 -3.00 7.86 6.66
N SER A 61 -2.17 7.73 7.69
CA SER A 61 -2.54 8.05 9.08
C SER A 61 -2.84 9.53 9.30
N VAL A 62 -2.37 10.42 8.41
CA VAL A 62 -2.69 11.86 8.48
C VAL A 62 -3.95 12.26 7.70
N HIS A 63 -4.61 11.32 7.02
CA HIS A 63 -5.81 11.60 6.22
C HIS A 63 -7.10 11.33 7.00
N GLU A 64 -7.96 12.34 7.14
CA GLU A 64 -9.21 12.27 7.93
C GLU A 64 -10.18 11.15 7.51
N ARG A 65 -10.13 10.73 6.24
CA ARG A 65 -11.06 9.73 5.65
C ARG A 65 -10.36 8.44 5.23
N ALA A 66 -9.26 8.08 5.89
CA ALA A 66 -8.49 6.88 5.59
C ALA A 66 -8.63 5.75 6.63
N GLN A 67 -9.57 5.87 7.57
CA GLN A 67 -9.67 4.96 8.72
C GLN A 67 -9.77 3.48 8.32
N ASP A 68 -10.55 3.15 7.30
CA ASP A 68 -10.67 1.77 6.81
C ASP A 68 -9.37 1.25 6.16
N TYR A 69 -8.60 2.12 5.50
CA TYR A 69 -7.29 1.76 4.95
C TYR A 69 -6.25 1.56 6.05
N ILE A 70 -6.26 2.41 7.08
CA ILE A 70 -5.40 2.29 8.26
C ILE A 70 -5.65 0.95 8.96
N GLN A 71 -6.92 0.57 9.12
CA GLN A 71 -7.29 -0.72 9.71
C GLN A 71 -6.79 -1.89 8.86
N ALA A 72 -6.97 -1.83 7.54
CA ALA A 72 -6.48 -2.87 6.63
C ALA A 72 -4.96 -3.04 6.70
N LEU A 73 -4.19 -1.93 6.70
CA LEU A 73 -2.72 -1.96 6.82
C LEU A 73 -2.27 -2.49 8.18
N THR A 74 -2.84 -1.96 9.26
CA THR A 74 -2.47 -2.35 10.63
C THR A 74 -2.73 -3.84 10.87
N LYS A 75 -3.84 -4.37 10.34
CA LYS A 75 -4.14 -5.80 10.45
C LYS A 75 -3.03 -6.65 9.86
N GLN A 76 -2.60 -6.35 8.65
CA GLN A 76 -1.57 -7.13 7.93
C GLN A 76 -0.17 -6.98 8.53
N LEU A 77 0.12 -5.88 9.23
CA LEU A 77 1.41 -5.64 9.89
C LEU A 77 1.53 -6.31 11.27
N ALA A 78 0.42 -6.78 11.83
CA ALA A 78 0.37 -7.46 13.12
C ALA A 78 0.46 -9.00 13.01
N ASP A 79 0.33 -9.54 11.80
CA ASP A 79 0.47 -10.96 11.44
C ASP A 79 1.94 -11.33 11.14
#